data_AF-A0A6N6MTK9-F1
#
_entry.id   AF-A0A6N6MTK9-F1
#
_cell.length_a   1.000
_cell.length_b   1.000
_cell.length_c   1.000
_cell.angle_alpha   90.00
_cell.angle_beta   90.00
_cell.angle_gamma   90.00
#
_symmetry.space_group_name_H-M   'P 1'
#
loop_
_entity.id
_entity.type
_entity.pdbx_description
1 polymer ?
#
loop_
_entity_poly.entity_id
_entity_poly.type
_entity_poly.pdbx_seq_one_letter_code
_entity_poly.pdbx_strand_id
1 'polypeptide(L)'
;MSPRRIALVLLLVAQASAAGAVQPEEVMKDPAQEARAREISAGLRCLVCQNQSIDDSDAPLARDLRLIVRERIRAGDDNKAVEDYVVNRYGEFVLLRPVFALHTLLLWLTPALVLLAGAFGIWRLARRRAPRRPETLTPAEQAEVAALLRRD
;
A
#
# COMPACT_ATOMS: atom_id res chain seq x y z
N MET A 1 31.92 -11.24 18.12
CA MET A 1 31.46 -12.32 17.21
C MET A 1 32.68 -13.07 16.70
N SER A 2 32.68 -14.40 16.64
CA SER A 2 33.85 -15.14 16.13
C SER A 2 34.06 -14.81 14.64
N PRO A 3 35.31 -14.79 14.14
CA PRO A 3 35.61 -14.50 12.74
C PRO A 3 34.87 -15.44 11.78
N ARG A 4 34.59 -16.68 12.22
CA ARG A 4 33.76 -17.65 11.49
C ARG A 4 32.30 -17.21 11.33
N ARG A 5 31.71 -16.57 12.35
CA ARG A 5 30.33 -16.05 12.27
C ARG A 5 30.25 -14.84 11.34
N ILE A 6 31.28 -13.99 11.32
CA ILE A 6 31.35 -12.85 10.40
C ILE A 6 31.48 -13.33 8.95
N ALA A 7 32.36 -14.32 8.70
CA ALA A 7 32.50 -14.91 7.37
C ALA A 7 31.20 -15.59 6.88
N LEU A 8 30.48 -16.29 7.76
CA LEU A 8 29.21 -16.92 7.43
C LEU A 8 28.11 -15.90 7.10
N VAL A 9 28.03 -14.80 7.87
CA VAL A 9 27.08 -13.71 7.61
C VAL A 9 27.43 -13.00 6.29
N LEU A 10 28.71 -12.73 6.02
CA LEU A 10 29.14 -12.13 4.76
C LEU A 10 28.85 -13.04 3.56
N LEU A 11 29.01 -14.36 3.70
CA LEU A 11 28.66 -15.33 2.65
C LEU A 11 27.15 -15.39 2.40
N LEU A 12 26.32 -15.32 3.45
CA LEU A 12 24.87 -15.29 3.32
C LEU A 12 24.38 -13.97 2.68
N VAL A 13 25.00 -12.84 3.02
CA VAL A 13 24.70 -11.54 2.40
C VAL A 13 25.17 -11.49 0.94
N ALA A 14 26.29 -12.12 0.60
CA ALA A 14 26.78 -12.19 -0.78
C ALA A 14 25.86 -13.03 -1.69
N GLN A 15 25.16 -14.04 -1.16
CA GLN A 15 24.18 -14.83 -1.90
C GLN A 15 22.84 -14.11 -2.13
N ALA A 16 22.61 -12.96 -1.48
CA ALA A 16 21.45 -12.10 -1.74
C ALA A 16 21.63 -11.23 -2.99
N SER A 17 22.72 -11.41 -3.75
CA SER A 17 22.99 -10.72 -5.01
C SER A 17 22.04 -11.20 -6.10
N ALA A 18 20.89 -10.52 -6.20
CA ALA A 18 20.01 -10.36 -7.36
C ALA A 18 20.14 -11.43 -8.47
N ALA A 19 19.52 -12.59 -8.27
CA ALA A 19 19.00 -13.34 -9.40
C ALA A 19 17.84 -12.51 -9.97
N GLY A 20 18.07 -11.84 -11.09
CA GLY A 20 17.02 -11.12 -11.80
C GLY A 20 16.05 -12.12 -12.40
N ALA A 21 14.75 -11.98 -12.11
CA ALA A 21 13.77 -12.97 -12.57
C ALA A 21 13.51 -12.94 -14.08
N VAL A 22 13.90 -11.86 -14.74
CA VAL A 22 13.90 -11.73 -16.20
C VAL A 22 15.12 -12.46 -16.76
N GLN A 23 14.87 -13.47 -17.59
CA GLN A 23 15.93 -14.26 -18.20
C GLN A 23 16.60 -13.50 -19.36
N PRO A 24 17.91 -13.71 -19.62
CA PRO A 24 18.64 -13.01 -20.69
C PRO A 24 17.99 -13.10 -22.08
N GLU A 25 17.34 -14.23 -22.39
CA GLU A 25 16.63 -14.47 -23.65
C GLU A 25 15.33 -13.66 -23.80
N GLU A 26 14.78 -13.14 -22.70
CA GLU A 26 13.58 -12.30 -22.72
C GLU A 26 13.90 -10.85 -23.13
N VAL A 27 15.14 -10.41 -22.90
CA VAL A 27 15.57 -9.01 -23.01
C VAL A 27 15.39 -8.50 -24.44
N MET A 28 14.71 -7.37 -24.59
CA MET A 28 14.50 -6.74 -25.89
C MET A 28 15.79 -6.10 -26.43
N LYS A 29 15.95 -6.10 -27.77
CA LYS A 29 17.12 -5.51 -28.43
C LYS A 29 17.18 -3.99 -28.28
N ASP A 30 16.03 -3.32 -28.27
CA ASP A 30 15.91 -1.88 -28.06
C ASP A 30 15.84 -1.60 -26.55
N PRO A 31 16.83 -0.88 -25.97
CA PRO A 31 16.84 -0.57 -24.55
C PRO A 31 15.62 0.25 -24.08
N ALA A 32 15.05 1.10 -24.93
CA ALA A 32 13.88 1.89 -24.58
C ALA A 32 12.63 1.00 -24.47
N GLN A 33 12.48 0.03 -25.38
CA GLN A 33 11.40 -0.95 -25.30
C GLN A 33 11.57 -1.91 -24.13
N GLU A 34 12.80 -2.32 -23.80
CA GLU A 34 13.06 -3.16 -22.61
C GLU A 34 12.71 -2.41 -21.32
N ALA A 35 13.13 -1.15 -21.17
CA ALA A 35 12.79 -0.35 -19.98
C ALA A 35 11.28 -0.22 -19.81
N ARG A 36 10.57 0.03 -20.92
CA ARG A 36 9.10 0.07 -20.98
C ARG A 36 8.47 -1.28 -20.62
N ALA A 37 9.02 -2.39 -21.10
CA ALA A 37 8.54 -3.73 -20.77
C ALA A 37 8.67 -4.03 -19.28
N ARG A 38 9.77 -3.62 -18.66
CA ARG A 38 9.99 -3.76 -17.21
C ARG A 38 9.06 -2.89 -16.39
N GLU A 39 8.82 -1.65 -16.80
CA GLU A 39 7.87 -0.76 -16.13
C GLU A 39 6.46 -1.36 -16.09
N ILE A 40 5.97 -1.86 -17.24
CA ILE A 40 4.66 -2.52 -17.31
C ILE A 40 4.66 -3.81 -16.47
N SER A 41 5.72 -4.62 -16.57
CA SER A 41 5.85 -5.87 -15.82
C SER A 41 5.89 -5.66 -14.30
N ALA A 42 6.49 -4.57 -13.82
CA ALA A 42 6.49 -4.22 -12.41
C ALA A 42 5.09 -3.84 -11.90
N GLY A 43 4.22 -3.33 -12.78
CA GLY A 43 2.82 -3.01 -12.49
C GLY A 43 1.86 -4.21 -12.50
N LEU A 44 2.32 -5.37 -12.98
CA LEU A 44 1.53 -6.60 -13.09
C LEU A 44 1.91 -7.60 -12.00
N ARG A 45 0.92 -8.23 -11.37
CA ARG A 45 1.05 -9.23 -10.32
C ARG A 45 1.15 -10.63 -10.91
N CYS A 46 2.03 -11.46 -10.34
CA CYS A 46 2.01 -12.90 -10.55
C CYS A 46 0.81 -13.53 -9.80
N LEU A 47 -0.15 -14.07 -10.56
CA LEU A 47 -1.39 -14.66 -10.03
C LEU A 47 -1.18 -15.93 -9.18
N VAL A 48 -0.02 -16.57 -9.31
CA VAL A 48 0.34 -17.79 -8.55
C VAL A 48 1.33 -17.50 -7.42
N CYS A 49 1.69 -16.23 -7.21
CA CYS A 49 2.68 -15.79 -6.24
C CYS A 49 2.03 -14.96 -5.12
N GLN A 50 2.76 -14.76 -4.02
CA GLN A 50 2.29 -13.96 -2.88
C GLN A 50 2.50 -12.46 -3.12
N ASN A 51 1.60 -11.83 -3.89
CA ASN A 51 1.62 -10.39 -4.15
C ASN A 51 2.98 -9.88 -4.68
N GLN A 52 3.56 -10.61 -5.61
CA GLN A 52 4.84 -10.28 -6.26
C GLN A 52 4.57 -9.74 -7.67
N SER A 53 5.39 -8.80 -8.14
CA SER A 53 5.34 -8.37 -9.53
C SER A 53 5.75 -9.50 -10.47
N ILE A 54 5.32 -9.46 -11.74
CA ILE A 54 5.84 -10.41 -12.73
C ILE A 54 7.27 -10.05 -13.14
N ASP A 55 7.76 -8.83 -12.91
CA ASP A 55 9.17 -8.47 -13.19
C ASP A 55 10.13 -9.15 -12.20
N ASP A 56 9.70 -9.35 -10.95
CA ASP A 56 10.51 -9.91 -9.86
C ASP A 56 10.30 -11.43 -9.65
N SER A 57 9.34 -12.04 -10.33
CA SER A 57 8.95 -13.44 -10.08
C SER A 57 9.53 -14.43 -11.08
N ASP A 58 10.18 -15.47 -10.58
CA ASP A 58 10.69 -16.60 -11.38
C ASP A 58 9.63 -17.64 -11.77
N ALA A 59 8.36 -17.40 -11.42
CA ALA A 59 7.30 -18.35 -11.73
C ALA A 59 7.11 -18.51 -13.26
N PRO A 60 6.83 -19.73 -13.76
CA PRO A 60 6.56 -19.96 -15.18
C PRO A 60 5.47 -19.05 -15.74
N LEU A 61 4.39 -18.80 -14.96
CA LEU A 61 3.32 -17.88 -15.35
C LEU A 61 3.80 -16.43 -15.46
N ALA A 62 4.70 -15.98 -14.58
CA ALA A 62 5.25 -14.64 -14.64
C ALA A 62 6.08 -14.45 -15.91
N ARG A 63 6.89 -15.46 -16.27
CA ARG A 63 7.63 -15.50 -17.54
C ARG A 63 6.71 -15.42 -18.75
N ASP A 64 5.63 -16.20 -18.78
CA ASP A 64 4.67 -16.18 -19.89
C ASP A 64 4.02 -14.79 -20.04
N LEU A 65 3.62 -14.16 -18.93
CA LEU A 65 3.06 -12.80 -18.95
C LEU A 65 4.09 -11.75 -19.42
N ARG A 66 5.34 -11.87 -18.99
CA ARG A 66 6.45 -11.01 -19.44
C ARG A 66 6.73 -11.13 -20.94
N LEU A 67 6.58 -12.33 -21.51
CA LEU A 67 6.69 -12.55 -22.95
C LEU A 67 5.52 -11.91 -23.70
N ILE A 68 4.30 -12.05 -23.19
CA ILE A 68 3.11 -11.39 -23.76
C ILE A 68 3.29 -9.86 -23.78
N VAL A 69 3.72 -9.26 -22.67
CA VAL A 69 3.98 -7.81 -22.60
C VAL A 69 4.95 -7.36 -23.69
N ARG A 70 6.07 -8.07 -23.86
CA ARG A 70 7.08 -7.76 -24.87
C ARG A 70 6.56 -7.97 -26.30
N GLU A 71 5.73 -8.97 -26.52
CA GLU A 71 5.06 -9.18 -27.81
C GLU A 71 4.13 -8.02 -28.16
N ARG A 72 3.32 -7.55 -27.20
CA ARG A 72 2.44 -6.40 -27.41
C ARG A 72 3.21 -5.09 -27.66
N ILE A 73 4.33 -4.88 -26.95
CA ILE A 73 5.22 -3.73 -27.22
C ILE A 73 5.79 -3.80 -28.64
N ARG A 74 6.24 -4.98 -29.10
CA ARG A 74 6.72 -5.16 -30.49
C ARG A 74 5.63 -4.95 -31.53
N ALA A 75 4.37 -5.26 -31.18
CA ALA A 75 3.21 -5.02 -32.03
C ALA A 75 2.85 -3.52 -32.16
N GLY A 76 3.49 -2.64 -31.38
CA GLY A 76 3.29 -1.19 -31.45
C GLY A 76 2.23 -0.65 -30.49
N ASP A 77 1.71 -1.49 -29.58
CA ASP A 77 0.74 -1.05 -28.56
C ASP A 77 1.35 -0.02 -27.61
N ASP A 78 0.54 0.92 -27.12
CA ASP A 78 0.89 1.81 -26.00
C ASP A 78 0.76 1.11 -24.63
N ASN A 79 1.17 1.75 -23.53
CA ASN A 79 1.21 1.09 -22.21
C ASN A 79 -0.17 0.62 -21.78
N LYS A 80 -1.19 1.45 -22.03
CA LYS A 80 -2.55 1.14 -21.63
C LYS A 80 -3.12 -0.01 -22.44
N ALA A 81 -2.87 -0.05 -23.75
CA ALA A 81 -3.29 -1.14 -24.62
C ALA A 81 -2.62 -2.48 -24.21
N VAL A 82 -1.35 -2.46 -23.81
CA VAL A 82 -0.66 -3.65 -23.27
C VAL A 82 -1.32 -4.12 -21.97
N GLU A 83 -1.55 -3.21 -21.01
CA GLU A 83 -2.21 -3.55 -19.74
C GLU A 83 -3.63 -4.07 -19.97
N ASP A 84 -4.42 -3.37 -20.79
CA ASP A 84 -5.80 -3.74 -21.12
C ASP A 84 -5.86 -5.11 -21.81
N TYR A 85 -4.89 -5.44 -22.67
CA TYR A 85 -4.77 -6.76 -23.29
C TYR A 85 -4.58 -7.87 -22.25
N VAL A 86 -3.69 -7.66 -21.27
CA VAL A 86 -3.45 -8.61 -20.19
C VAL A 86 -4.68 -8.70 -19.27
N VAL A 87 -5.27 -7.57 -18.88
CA VAL A 87 -6.48 -7.52 -18.03
C VAL A 87 -7.66 -8.22 -18.70
N ASN A 88 -7.87 -8.05 -20.00
CA ASN A 88 -8.97 -8.69 -20.72
C ASN A 88 -8.87 -10.24 -20.70
N ARG A 89 -7.66 -10.78 -20.52
CA ARG A 89 -7.42 -12.24 -20.49
C ARG A 89 -7.27 -12.82 -19.09
N TYR A 90 -6.71 -12.04 -18.16
CA TYR A 90 -6.33 -12.51 -16.82
C TYR A 90 -7.14 -11.83 -15.69
N GLY A 91 -8.02 -10.89 -16.03
CA GLY A 91 -8.82 -10.10 -15.10
C GLY A 91 -8.05 -8.95 -14.46
N GLU A 92 -8.78 -8.05 -13.80
CA GLU A 92 -8.19 -6.86 -13.16
C GLU A 92 -7.27 -7.19 -11.97
N PHE A 93 -7.39 -8.39 -11.38
CA PHE A 93 -6.53 -8.83 -10.28
C PHE A 93 -5.07 -9.04 -10.70
N VAL A 94 -4.80 -9.11 -12.01
CA VAL A 94 -3.44 -9.09 -12.56
C VAL A 94 -2.75 -7.75 -12.35
N LEU A 95 -3.48 -6.66 -12.12
CA LEU A 95 -2.87 -5.37 -11.80
C LEU A 95 -2.43 -5.40 -10.34
N LEU A 96 -1.18 -5.03 -10.08
CA LEU A 96 -0.63 -5.00 -8.73
C LEU A 96 -1.35 -3.97 -7.85
N ARG A 97 -1.87 -2.90 -8.48
CA ARG A 97 -2.68 -1.86 -7.86
C ARG A 97 -4.14 -1.94 -8.30
N PRO A 98 -5.10 -1.79 -7.37
CA PRO A 98 -6.52 -1.74 -7.74
C PRO A 98 -6.80 -0.50 -8.60
N VAL A 99 -7.65 -0.66 -9.62
CA VAL A 99 -8.08 0.45 -10.47
C VAL A 99 -9.01 1.38 -9.71
N PHE A 100 -9.02 2.65 -10.08
CA PHE A 100 -10.03 3.59 -9.62
C PHE A 100 -11.25 3.53 -10.55
N ALA A 101 -12.27 2.79 -10.14
CA ALA A 101 -13.48 2.53 -10.90
C ALA A 101 -14.70 2.62 -9.99
N LEU A 102 -15.90 2.68 -10.59
CA LEU A 102 -17.14 2.76 -9.81
C LEU A 102 -17.30 1.58 -8.84
N HIS A 103 -16.87 0.38 -9.23
CA HIS A 103 -16.95 -0.82 -8.40
C HIS A 103 -15.90 -0.86 -7.27
N THR A 104 -14.80 -0.11 -7.38
CA THR A 104 -13.80 0.06 -6.29
C THR A 104 -14.01 1.33 -5.48
N LEU A 105 -15.02 2.15 -5.81
CA LEU A 105 -15.21 3.45 -5.19
C LEU A 105 -15.41 3.36 -3.67
N LEU A 106 -16.11 2.32 -3.20
CA LEU A 106 -16.28 2.09 -1.76
C LEU A 106 -14.94 1.90 -1.05
N LEU A 107 -14.02 1.13 -1.63
CA LEU A 107 -12.68 0.90 -1.07
C LEU A 107 -11.92 2.23 -0.92
N TRP A 108 -11.99 3.09 -1.93
CA TRP A 108 -11.28 4.38 -1.95
C TRP A 108 -11.92 5.46 -1.07
N LEU A 109 -13.26 5.49 -0.95
CA LEU A 109 -13.96 6.50 -0.14
C LEU A 109 -14.03 6.14 1.35
N THR A 110 -13.88 4.85 1.71
CA THR A 110 -14.00 4.38 3.10
C THR A 110 -13.11 5.15 4.07
N PRO A 111 -11.80 5.40 3.82
CA PRO A 111 -10.95 6.16 4.73
C PRO A 111 -11.51 7.56 5.03
N ALA A 112 -11.96 8.29 4.00
CA ALA A 112 -12.54 9.62 4.17
C ALA A 112 -13.87 9.58 4.93
N LEU A 113 -14.74 8.62 4.59
CA LEU A 113 -16.03 8.44 5.27
C LEU A 113 -15.86 8.14 6.76
N VAL A 114 -14.91 7.28 7.12
CA VAL A 114 -14.60 6.95 8.52
C VAL A 114 -14.10 8.17 9.28
N LEU A 115 -13.20 8.97 8.68
CA LEU A 115 -12.70 10.20 9.29
C LEU A 115 -13.82 11.23 9.51
N LEU A 116 -14.69 11.44 8.51
CA LEU A 116 -15.82 12.36 8.60
C LEU A 116 -16.83 11.89 9.66
N ALA A 117 -17.15 10.61 9.70
CA ALA A 117 -18.05 10.03 10.69
C ALA A 117 -17.49 10.18 12.11
N GLY A 118 -16.19 9.91 12.30
CA GLY A 118 -15.51 10.09 13.59
C GLY A 118 -15.49 11.56 14.04
N ALA A 119 -15.10 12.48 13.15
CA ALA A 119 -15.09 13.91 13.43
C ALA A 119 -16.50 14.44 13.79
N PHE A 120 -17.51 14.01 13.04
CA PHE A 120 -18.91 14.33 13.33
C PHE A 120 -19.36 13.81 14.71
N GLY A 121 -18.97 12.59 15.08
CA GLY A 121 -19.24 12.01 16.39
C GLY A 121 -18.61 12.81 17.54
N ILE A 122 -17.33 13.18 17.40
CA ILE A 122 -16.62 14.02 18.38
C ILE A 122 -17.29 15.38 18.53
N TRP A 123 -17.58 16.04 17.40
CA TRP A 123 -18.26 17.33 17.39
C TRP A 123 -19.62 17.28 18.08
N ARG A 124 -20.42 16.24 17.81
CA ARG A 124 -21.72 16.02 18.45
C ARG A 124 -21.59 15.82 19.96
N LEU A 125 -20.60 15.05 20.40
CA LEU A 125 -20.34 14.84 21.82
C LEU A 125 -19.85 16.12 22.52
N ALA A 126 -18.97 16.87 21.87
CA ALA A 126 -18.48 18.16 22.37
C ALA A 126 -19.64 19.16 22.56
N ARG A 127 -20.58 19.24 21.62
CA ARG A 127 -21.78 20.09 21.77
C ARG A 127 -22.73 19.63 22.87
N ARG A 128 -22.79 18.34 23.17
CA ARG A 128 -23.64 17.79 24.24
C ARG A 128 -23.07 18.01 25.63
N ARG A 129 -21.76 18.26 25.75
CA ARG A 129 -21.18 18.78 26.99
C ARG A 129 -21.60 20.25 27.12
N ALA A 130 -22.77 20.49 27.70
CA ALA A 130 -23.03 21.78 28.31
C ALA A 130 -21.86 22.03 29.29
N PRO A 131 -21.23 23.23 29.30
CA PRO A 131 -20.38 23.58 30.41
C PRO A 131 -21.23 23.35 31.66
N ARG A 132 -20.79 22.44 32.55
CA ARG A 132 -21.32 22.43 33.91
C ARG A 132 -21.10 23.86 34.38
N ARG A 133 -22.17 24.66 34.46
CA ARG A 133 -22.12 25.89 35.22
C ARG A 133 -21.61 25.45 36.59
N PRO A 134 -20.47 25.97 37.08
CA PRO A 134 -20.07 25.68 38.45
C PRO A 134 -21.29 26.05 39.29
N GLU A 135 -21.81 25.05 40.00
CA GLU A 135 -22.90 25.25 40.92
C GLU A 135 -22.40 26.29 41.92
N THR A 136 -23.08 27.43 41.99
CA THR A 136 -22.67 28.50 42.89
C THR A 136 -22.82 27.96 44.31
N LEU A 137 -21.70 27.81 45.01
CA LEU A 137 -21.67 27.33 46.39
C LEU A 137 -22.68 28.13 47.22
N THR A 138 -23.50 27.42 47.98
CA THR A 138 -24.37 28.04 48.97
C THR A 138 -23.52 28.78 50.00
N PRO A 139 -24.06 29.81 50.67
CA PRO A 139 -23.32 30.54 51.70
C PRO A 139 -22.73 29.64 52.81
N ALA A 140 -23.38 28.51 53.10
CA ALA A 140 -22.90 27.52 54.07
C ALA A 140 -21.65 26.79 53.56
N GLU A 141 -21.66 26.32 52.32
CA GLU A 141 -20.51 25.64 51.69
C GLU A 141 -19.32 26.61 51.52
N GLN A 142 -19.58 27.88 51.20
CA GLN A 142 -18.52 28.91 51.13
C GLN A 142 -17.86 29.14 52.49
N ALA A 143 -18.65 29.17 53.57
CA ALA A 143 -18.15 29.34 54.93
C ALA A 143 -17.30 28.13 55.37
N GLU A 144 -17.71 26.91 55.01
CA GLU A 144 -16.97 25.68 55.29
C GLU A 144 -15.64 25.63 54.53
N VAL A 145 -15.63 25.93 53.22
CA VAL A 145 -14.39 26.00 52.43
C VAL A 145 -13.44 27.06 53.00
N ALA A 146 -13.96 28.24 53.38
CA ALA A 146 -13.14 29.28 53.99
C ALA A 146 -12.59 28.86 55.37
N ALA A 147 -13.30 28.00 56.11
CA ALA A 147 -12.81 27.46 57.38
C ALA A 147 -11.67 26.45 57.16
N LEU A 148 -11.79 25.58 56.14
CA LEU A 148 -10.77 24.61 55.78
C LEU A 148 -9.48 25.29 55.29
N LEU A 149 -9.59 26.32 54.44
CA LEU A 149 -8.43 27.08 53.94
C LEU A 149 -7.68 27.88 55.01
N ARG A 150 -8.30 28.14 56.16
CA ARG A 150 -7.67 28.82 57.31
C ARG A 150 -6.99 27.84 58.28
N ARG A 151 -7.14 26.52 58.07
CA ARG A 151 -6.62 25.47 58.95
C ARG A 151 -5.22 24.98 58.54
N ASP A 152 -4.78 25.33 57.33
CA ASP A 152 -3.42 25.16 56.83
C ASP A 152 -2.58 26.43 57.10
#